data_AF-A0A3P7I4Y4-F1
#
_entry.id   AF-A0A3P7I4Y4-F1
#
_cell.length_a   1.000
_cell.length_b   1.000
_cell.length_c   1.000
_cell.angle_alpha   90.00
_cell.angle_beta   90.00
_cell.angle_gamma   90.00
#
_symmetry.space_group_name_H-M   'P 1'
#
loop_
_entity.id
_entity.type
_entity.pdbx_description
1 polymer ?
#
loop_
_entity_poly.entity_id
_entity_poly.type
_entity_poly.pdbx_seq_one_letter_code
_entity_poly.pdbx_strand_id
1 'polypeptide(L)'
;SEDFSVPLPRREVTGDASETAILKYCELILGDGGTRKMREKMPKVAEIPFNSTNKYQVSIHQNGDRFLLVMKGAAEKILKACSSTLIGGEEAAKDKKFEEDFKKAYEQLGGFGERVLGFCDLELDPEKFPKTFVFNTDTPNFPLTNLRFLGFMAMIDPPRPGVPQAVRLCQSAGITVILDSSMRDCL
;
A
#
# COMPACT_ATOMS: atom_id res chain seq x y z
N SER A 1 5.99 -22.15 -2.23
CA SER A 1 5.53 -22.98 -1.10
C SER A 1 5.83 -22.22 0.17
N GLU A 2 4.79 -21.79 0.89
CA GLU A 2 4.99 -21.03 2.14
C GLU A 2 5.45 -22.00 3.25
N ASP A 3 6.66 -21.81 3.74
CA ASP A 3 7.19 -22.57 4.87
C ASP A 3 6.85 -21.85 6.17
N PHE A 4 5.78 -22.30 6.84
CA PHE A 4 5.33 -21.72 8.10
C PHE A 4 6.27 -22.04 9.28
N SER A 5 7.24 -22.95 9.11
CA SER A 5 8.26 -23.24 10.13
C SER A 5 9.29 -22.11 10.29
N VAL A 6 9.38 -21.21 9.29
CA VAL A 6 10.27 -20.05 9.31
C VAL A 6 9.54 -18.84 9.91
N PRO A 7 10.17 -18.06 10.81
CA PRO A 7 9.58 -16.82 11.33
C PRO A 7 9.22 -15.83 10.22
N LEU A 8 8.07 -15.15 10.34
CA LEU A 8 7.52 -14.21 9.36
C LEU A 8 8.55 -13.25 8.71
N PRO A 9 9.47 -12.60 9.45
CA PRO A 9 10.46 -11.71 8.84
C PRO A 9 11.37 -12.39 7.82
N ARG A 10 11.66 -13.68 8.03
CA ARG A 10 12.58 -14.50 7.23
C ARG A 10 11.89 -15.31 6.15
N ARG A 11 10.55 -15.30 6.08
CA ARG A 11 9.82 -15.98 5.00
C ARG A 11 10.13 -15.29 3.67
N GLU A 12 10.45 -16.11 2.68
CA GLU A 12 10.58 -15.66 1.29
C GLU A 12 9.21 -15.33 0.74
N VAL A 13 9.10 -14.15 0.14
CA VAL A 13 7.88 -13.66 -0.49
C VAL A 13 8.27 -13.19 -1.89
N THR A 14 7.48 -13.57 -2.88
CA THR A 14 7.67 -13.12 -4.26
C THR A 14 6.86 -11.85 -4.48
N GLY A 15 7.53 -10.77 -4.90
CA GLY A 15 6.93 -9.47 -5.16
C GLY A 15 7.98 -8.37 -5.04
N ASP A 16 7.58 -7.12 -5.28
CA ASP A 16 8.47 -5.99 -5.00
C ASP A 16 8.63 -5.78 -3.48
N ALA A 17 9.61 -4.97 -3.09
CA ALA A 17 9.92 -4.73 -1.68
C ALA A 17 8.72 -4.15 -0.90
N SER A 18 7.93 -3.26 -1.52
CA SER A 18 6.75 -2.67 -0.89
C SER A 18 5.61 -3.66 -0.75
N GLU A 19 5.31 -4.45 -1.79
CA GLU A 19 4.32 -5.52 -1.69
C GLU A 19 4.67 -6.57 -0.64
N THR A 20 5.95 -6.94 -0.57
CA THR A 20 6.46 -7.89 0.42
C THR A 20 6.31 -7.36 1.84
N ALA A 21 6.64 -6.08 2.06
CA ALA A 21 6.51 -5.44 3.37
C ALA A 21 5.04 -5.41 3.84
N ILE A 22 4.12 -5.00 2.96
CA ILE A 22 2.68 -4.97 3.26
C ILE A 22 2.17 -6.39 3.54
N LEU A 23 2.55 -7.39 2.72
CA LEU A 23 2.10 -8.76 2.92
C LEU A 23 2.55 -9.31 4.28
N LYS A 24 3.83 -9.11 4.64
CA LYS A 24 4.36 -9.54 5.93
C LYS A 24 3.68 -8.85 7.10
N TYR A 25 3.37 -7.56 6.97
CA TYR A 25 2.62 -6.81 7.97
C TYR A 25 1.19 -7.34 8.14
N CYS A 26 0.49 -7.61 7.04
CA CYS A 26 -0.84 -8.20 7.10
C CYS A 26 -0.85 -9.62 7.71
N GLU A 27 0.13 -10.46 7.37
CA GLU A 27 0.30 -11.79 7.98
C GLU A 27 0.58 -11.69 9.49
N LEU A 28 1.36 -10.68 9.93
CA LEU A 28 1.62 -10.46 11.36
C LEU A 28 0.32 -10.17 12.15
N ILE A 29 -0.62 -9.44 11.55
CA ILE A 29 -1.89 -9.06 12.18
C ILE A 29 -2.91 -10.20 12.10
N LEU A 30 -3.03 -10.83 10.93
CA LEU A 30 -4.06 -11.84 10.65
C LEU A 30 -3.67 -13.24 11.12
N GLY A 31 -2.39 -13.45 11.45
CA GLY A 31 -1.82 -14.75 11.76
C GLY A 31 -1.52 -15.57 10.50
N ASP A 32 -0.81 -16.68 10.70
CA ASP A 32 -0.28 -17.51 9.62
C ASP A 32 -1.36 -18.00 8.64
N GLY A 33 -1.17 -17.64 7.37
CA GLY A 33 -2.08 -17.97 6.26
C GLY A 33 -3.35 -17.11 6.24
N GLY A 34 -3.41 -16.07 7.06
CA GLY A 34 -4.55 -15.16 7.15
C GLY A 34 -4.77 -14.38 5.85
N THR A 35 -3.70 -13.89 5.22
CA THR A 35 -3.80 -13.17 3.94
C THR A 35 -4.25 -14.08 2.81
N ARG A 36 -3.78 -15.34 2.80
CA ARG A 36 -4.22 -16.35 1.84
C ARG A 36 -5.72 -16.62 1.97
N LYS A 37 -6.21 -16.89 3.19
CA LYS A 37 -7.64 -17.10 3.45
C LYS A 37 -8.48 -15.88 3.04
N MET A 38 -7.97 -14.68 3.27
CA MET A 38 -8.64 -13.44 2.85
C MET A 38 -8.74 -13.33 1.31
N ARG A 39 -7.65 -13.65 0.59
CA ARG A 39 -7.62 -13.67 -0.88
C ARG A 39 -8.49 -14.77 -1.48
N GLU A 40 -8.60 -15.93 -0.82
CA GLU A 40 -9.49 -17.01 -1.24
C GLU A 40 -10.97 -16.65 -1.04
N LYS A 41 -11.30 -15.89 0.03
CA LYS A 41 -12.67 -15.39 0.27
C LYS A 41 -13.09 -14.31 -0.72
N MET A 42 -12.16 -13.49 -1.19
CA MET A 42 -12.40 -12.40 -2.12
C MET A 42 -11.56 -12.55 -3.39
N PRO A 43 -11.94 -13.48 -4.30
CA PRO A 43 -11.16 -13.79 -5.47
C PRO A 43 -11.04 -12.57 -6.39
N LYS A 44 -9.84 -12.40 -6.95
CA LYS A 44 -9.52 -11.31 -7.86
C LYS A 44 -10.12 -11.59 -9.24
N VAL A 45 -10.89 -10.64 -9.76
CA VAL A 45 -11.62 -10.74 -11.04
C VAL A 45 -10.91 -9.95 -12.14
N ALA A 46 -10.35 -8.79 -11.80
CA ALA A 46 -9.58 -7.96 -12.71
C ALA A 46 -8.46 -7.21 -11.98
N GLU A 47 -7.43 -6.82 -12.72
CA GLU A 47 -6.30 -6.06 -12.19
C GLU A 47 -5.73 -5.14 -13.25
N ILE A 48 -5.46 -3.89 -12.86
CA ILE A 48 -4.59 -2.98 -13.58
C ILE A 48 -3.25 -2.99 -12.84
N PRO A 49 -2.17 -3.56 -13.42
CA PRO A 49 -0.87 -3.60 -12.78
C PRO A 49 -0.32 -2.18 -12.58
N PHE A 50 0.64 -2.05 -11.67
CA PHE A 50 1.29 -0.77 -11.43
C PHE A 50 1.94 -0.24 -12.72
N ASN A 51 1.60 0.99 -13.09
CA ASN A 51 2.21 1.70 -14.21
C ASN A 51 2.91 2.97 -13.71
N SER A 52 4.16 3.19 -14.10
CA SER A 52 4.97 4.35 -13.69
C SER A 52 4.38 5.70 -14.11
N THR A 53 3.61 5.74 -15.20
CA THR A 53 2.88 6.94 -15.65
C THR A 53 1.71 7.26 -14.73
N ASN A 54 0.91 6.25 -14.37
CA ASN A 54 -0.30 6.42 -13.57
C ASN A 54 -0.02 6.47 -12.07
N LYS A 55 1.06 5.80 -11.62
CA LYS A 55 1.54 5.70 -10.23
C LYS A 55 0.53 5.07 -9.27
N TYR A 56 -0.37 4.23 -9.78
CA TYR A 56 -1.30 3.42 -8.99
C TYR A 56 -1.45 2.01 -9.59
N GLN A 57 -1.95 1.09 -8.77
CA GLN A 57 -2.37 -0.25 -9.12
C GLN A 57 -3.82 -0.44 -8.63
N VAL A 58 -4.65 -1.11 -9.43
CA VAL A 58 -6.06 -1.36 -9.11
C VAL A 58 -6.32 -2.85 -9.19
N SER A 59 -7.08 -3.38 -8.25
CA SER A 59 -7.63 -4.73 -8.36
C SER A 59 -9.10 -4.74 -7.96
N ILE A 60 -9.86 -5.59 -8.64
CA ILE A 60 -11.28 -5.78 -8.39
C ILE A 60 -11.47 -7.20 -7.86
N HIS A 61 -12.17 -7.30 -6.73
CA HIS A 61 -12.39 -8.53 -6.02
C HIS A 61 -13.89 -8.80 -5.90
N GLN A 62 -14.27 -10.07 -6.01
CA GLN A 62 -15.63 -10.47 -5.75
C GLN A 62 -15.86 -10.58 -4.23
N ASN A 63 -16.83 -9.86 -3.70
CA ASN A 63 -17.23 -9.90 -2.30
C ASN A 63 -18.70 -10.30 -2.18
N GLY A 64 -18.96 -11.61 -2.18
CA GLY A 64 -20.31 -12.17 -2.21
C GLY A 64 -21.05 -11.82 -3.51
N ASP A 65 -22.07 -10.97 -3.38
CA ASP A 65 -22.92 -10.51 -4.49
C ASP A 65 -22.46 -9.19 -5.12
N ARG A 66 -21.42 -8.56 -4.55
CA ARG A 66 -20.90 -7.27 -4.98
C ARG A 66 -19.45 -7.38 -5.41
N PHE A 67 -18.95 -6.34 -6.04
CA PHE A 67 -17.53 -6.20 -6.36
C PHE A 67 -16.92 -5.09 -5.52
N LEU A 68 -15.74 -5.37 -4.97
CA LEU A 68 -14.92 -4.40 -4.26
C LEU A 68 -13.74 -4.03 -5.15
N LEU A 69 -13.67 -2.77 -5.55
CA LEU A 69 -12.50 -2.20 -6.17
C LEU A 69 -11.57 -1.69 -5.08
N VAL A 70 -10.30 -2.08 -5.13
CA VAL A 70 -9.25 -1.56 -4.26
C VAL A 70 -8.14 -0.95 -5.12
N MET A 71 -7.60 0.16 -4.67
CA MET A 71 -6.52 0.85 -5.36
C MET A 71 -5.44 1.27 -4.36
N LYS A 72 -4.18 1.02 -4.75
CA LYS A 72 -3.00 1.45 -4.00
C LYS A 72 -2.05 2.22 -4.91
N GLY A 73 -1.34 3.20 -4.36
CA GLY A 73 -0.43 4.00 -5.18
C GLY A 73 0.24 5.14 -4.43
N ALA A 74 0.80 6.09 -5.18
CA ALA A 74 1.34 7.32 -4.61
C ALA A 74 0.25 8.07 -3.85
N ALA A 75 0.51 8.42 -2.59
CA ALA A 75 -0.49 8.97 -1.67
C ALA A 75 -1.23 10.20 -2.24
N GLU A 76 -0.50 11.11 -2.90
CA GLU A 76 -1.09 12.29 -3.56
C GLU A 76 -2.03 11.94 -4.73
N LYS A 77 -1.72 10.89 -5.49
CA LYS A 77 -2.55 10.45 -6.62
C LYS A 77 -3.82 9.80 -6.12
N ILE A 78 -3.71 8.99 -5.07
CA ILE A 78 -4.85 8.36 -4.41
C ILE A 78 -5.78 9.42 -3.81
N LEU A 79 -5.25 10.41 -3.08
CA LEU A 79 -6.06 11.49 -2.51
C LEU A 79 -6.84 12.28 -3.57
N LYS A 80 -6.25 12.49 -4.76
CA LYS A 80 -6.91 13.16 -5.89
C LYS A 80 -8.01 12.31 -6.52
N ALA A 81 -7.88 10.99 -6.51
CA ALA A 81 -8.90 10.08 -7.02
C ALA A 81 -10.10 9.91 -6.05
N CYS A 82 -9.92 10.24 -4.77
CA CYS A 82 -10.92 10.05 -3.74
C CYS A 82 -11.83 11.28 -3.54
N SER A 83 -13.13 11.03 -3.35
CA SER A 83 -14.14 12.03 -3.00
C SER A 83 -14.61 11.93 -1.55
N SER A 84 -14.57 10.72 -0.98
CA SER A 84 -14.94 10.45 0.41
C SER A 84 -13.77 9.85 1.18
N THR A 85 -13.92 9.79 2.50
CA THR A 85 -12.94 9.27 3.45
C THR A 85 -13.67 8.38 4.45
N LEU A 86 -12.99 7.38 5.00
CA LEU A 86 -13.54 6.55 6.07
C LEU A 86 -12.95 6.99 7.42
N ILE A 87 -13.75 7.61 8.28
CA ILE A 87 -13.31 8.08 9.60
C ILE A 87 -14.17 7.42 10.67
N GLY A 88 -13.55 6.64 11.57
CA GLY A 88 -14.28 5.97 12.65
C GLY A 88 -15.29 4.91 12.20
N GLY A 89 -15.19 4.44 10.94
CA GLY A 89 -16.15 3.51 10.34
C GLY A 89 -17.30 4.20 9.59
N GLU A 90 -17.38 5.53 9.61
CA GLU A 90 -18.36 6.30 8.85
C GLU A 90 -17.72 6.96 7.63
N GLU A 91 -18.49 7.02 6.54
CA GLU A 91 -18.07 7.68 5.32
C GLU A 91 -18.33 9.18 5.41
N ALA A 92 -17.26 9.97 5.39
CA ALA A 92 -17.29 11.41 5.43
C ALA A 92 -16.81 12.00 4.10
N ALA A 93 -17.42 13.11 3.67
CA ALA A 93 -16.94 13.84 2.51
C ALA A 93 -15.52 14.36 2.76
N LYS A 94 -14.67 14.33 1.72
CA LYS A 94 -13.34 14.93 1.80
C LYS A 94 -13.48 16.44 1.87
N ASP A 95 -13.23 17.02 3.03
CA ASP A 95 -13.19 18.46 3.24
C ASP A 95 -11.76 19.03 3.08
N LYS A 96 -11.65 20.36 2.98
CA LYS A 96 -10.35 21.03 2.87
C LYS A 96 -9.47 20.79 4.10
N LYS A 97 -10.09 20.69 5.28
CA LYS A 97 -9.37 20.46 6.53
C LYS A 97 -8.67 19.10 6.52
N PHE A 98 -9.35 18.06 6.05
CA PHE A 98 -8.78 16.73 5.87
C PHE A 98 -7.60 16.76 4.88
N GLU A 99 -7.71 17.49 3.77
CA GLU A 99 -6.59 17.62 2.83
C GLU A 99 -5.36 18.29 3.46
N GLU A 100 -5.56 19.33 4.27
CA GLU A 100 -4.48 19.99 5.00
C GLU A 100 -3.83 19.08 6.05
N ASP A 101 -4.64 18.35 6.82
CA ASP A 101 -4.15 17.42 7.83
C ASP A 101 -3.43 16.22 7.19
N PHE A 102 -3.94 15.71 6.07
CA PHE A 102 -3.26 14.71 5.25
C PHE A 102 -1.90 15.23 4.78
N LYS A 103 -1.84 16.46 4.24
CA LYS A 103 -0.60 17.02 3.71
C LYS A 103 0.46 17.15 4.81
N LYS A 104 0.07 17.63 6.00
CA LYS A 104 0.97 17.71 7.16
C LYS A 104 1.51 16.33 7.56
N ALA A 105 0.65 15.31 7.63
CA ALA A 105 1.08 13.96 7.97
C ALA A 105 2.01 13.37 6.89
N TYR A 106 1.69 13.59 5.62
CA TYR A 106 2.52 13.16 4.50
C TYR A 106 3.90 13.82 4.50
N GLU A 107 3.98 15.14 4.75
CA GLU A 107 5.25 15.88 4.86
C GLU A 107 6.08 15.40 6.06
N GLN A 108 5.45 15.11 7.21
CA GLN A 108 6.14 14.56 8.37
C GLN A 108 6.77 13.20 8.07
N LEU A 109 6.02 12.28 7.47
CA LEU A 109 6.50 10.93 7.12
C LEU A 109 7.57 10.98 6.02
N GLY A 110 7.38 11.84 5.02
CA GLY A 110 8.39 12.09 3.99
C GLY A 110 9.70 12.65 4.55
N GLY A 111 9.63 13.47 5.61
CA GLY A 111 10.79 14.00 6.31
C GLY A 111 11.68 12.93 6.97
N PHE A 112 11.11 11.77 7.33
CA PHE A 112 11.86 10.63 7.86
C PHE A 112 12.48 9.73 6.77
N GLY A 113 12.31 10.09 5.49
CA GLY A 113 12.78 9.28 4.36
C GLY A 113 11.95 8.01 4.14
N GLU A 114 10.71 7.99 4.64
CA GLU A 114 9.82 6.85 4.50
C GLU A 114 9.09 6.88 3.15
N ARG A 115 8.88 5.70 2.57
CA ARG A 115 8.05 5.54 1.36
C ARG A 115 6.59 5.42 1.78
N VAL A 116 5.78 6.42 1.42
CA VAL A 116 4.36 6.45 1.76
C VAL A 116 3.49 5.99 0.59
N LEU A 117 2.59 5.03 0.83
CA LEU A 117 1.59 4.54 -0.12
C LEU A 117 0.19 4.85 0.39
N GLY A 118 -0.68 5.36 -0.49
CA GLY A 118 -2.09 5.57 -0.21
C GLY A 118 -2.93 4.36 -0.60
N PHE A 119 -4.02 4.15 0.12
CA PHE A 119 -5.01 3.09 -0.11
C PHE A 119 -6.41 3.69 -0.16
N CYS A 120 -7.19 3.25 -1.15
CA CYS A 120 -8.60 3.56 -1.26
C CYS A 120 -9.38 2.36 -1.77
N ASP A 121 -10.68 2.39 -1.51
CA ASP A 121 -11.62 1.39 -1.98
C ASP A 121 -12.87 2.02 -2.60
N LEU A 122 -13.62 1.21 -3.33
CA LEU A 122 -14.95 1.55 -3.77
C LEU A 122 -15.76 0.27 -3.91
N GLU A 123 -16.90 0.23 -3.24
CA GLU A 123 -17.88 -0.82 -3.44
C GLU A 123 -18.69 -0.50 -4.71
N LEU A 124 -18.63 -1.40 -5.70
CA LEU A 124 -19.31 -1.22 -6.97
C LEU A 124 -20.80 -1.56 -6.83
N ASP A 125 -21.63 -0.68 -7.39
CA ASP A 125 -23.08 -0.82 -7.42
C ASP A 125 -23.50 -2.10 -8.16
N PRO A 126 -24.18 -3.06 -7.50
CA PRO A 126 -24.58 -4.32 -8.11
C PRO A 126 -25.57 -4.15 -9.28
N GLU A 127 -26.30 -3.03 -9.35
CA GLU A 127 -27.20 -2.76 -10.49
C GLU A 127 -26.42 -2.45 -11.77
N LYS A 128 -25.29 -1.74 -11.64
CA LYS A 128 -24.41 -1.38 -12.76
C LYS A 128 -23.39 -2.46 -13.08
N PHE A 129 -22.96 -3.20 -12.06
CA PHE A 129 -21.93 -4.24 -12.14
C PHE A 129 -22.49 -5.57 -11.62
N PRO A 130 -23.38 -6.23 -12.38
CA PRO A 130 -23.90 -7.55 -11.99
C PRO A 130 -22.79 -8.61 -12.00
N LYS A 131 -22.98 -9.75 -11.33
CA LYS A 131 -21.97 -10.83 -11.28
C LYS A 131 -21.46 -11.33 -12.64
N THR A 132 -22.26 -11.18 -13.69
CA THR A 132 -21.93 -11.56 -15.07
C THR A 132 -21.14 -10.48 -15.82
N PHE A 133 -20.90 -9.33 -15.19
CA PHE A 133 -20.17 -8.22 -15.79
C PHE A 133 -18.72 -8.62 -16.07
N VAL A 134 -18.26 -8.32 -17.28
CA VAL A 134 -16.88 -8.57 -17.70
C VAL A 134 -16.10 -7.27 -17.57
N PHE A 135 -15.14 -7.26 -16.66
CA PHE A 135 -14.24 -6.11 -16.48
C PHE A 135 -13.20 -6.07 -17.60
N ASN A 136 -13.02 -4.91 -18.20
CA ASN A 136 -11.96 -4.65 -19.18
C ASN A 136 -10.91 -3.72 -18.55
N THR A 137 -9.65 -4.14 -18.57
CA THR A 137 -8.52 -3.40 -17.96
C THR A 137 -7.77 -2.52 -18.96
N ASP A 138 -7.88 -2.80 -20.27
CA ASP A 138 -7.23 -2.02 -21.33
C ASP A 138 -7.98 -0.72 -21.58
N THR A 139 -9.31 -0.81 -21.63
CA THR A 139 -10.22 0.34 -21.63
C THR A 139 -11.11 0.24 -20.40
N PRO A 140 -10.72 0.89 -19.27
CA PRO A 140 -11.39 0.74 -17.99
C PRO A 140 -12.89 1.03 -18.10
N ASN A 141 -13.70 -0.01 -17.90
CA ASN A 141 -15.17 0.08 -17.91
C ASN A 141 -15.76 0.25 -16.51
N PHE A 142 -14.94 0.67 -15.55
CA PHE A 142 -15.28 0.86 -14.13
C PHE A 142 -14.71 2.20 -13.64
N PRO A 143 -15.28 2.77 -12.56
CA PRO A 143 -14.83 4.05 -12.02
C PRO A 143 -13.40 3.97 -11.47
N LEU A 144 -12.58 4.96 -11.84
CA LEU A 144 -11.24 5.20 -11.29
C LEU A 144 -11.17 6.50 -10.45
N THR A 145 -12.32 7.16 -10.29
CA THR A 145 -12.51 8.42 -9.56
C THR A 145 -13.70 8.30 -8.63
N ASN A 146 -13.82 9.23 -7.67
CA ASN A 146 -14.84 9.20 -6.61
C ASN A 146 -14.71 7.97 -5.71
N LEU A 147 -13.48 7.57 -5.44
CA LEU A 147 -13.18 6.48 -4.51
C LEU A 147 -13.27 6.95 -3.06
N ARG A 148 -13.35 6.00 -2.13
CA ARG A 148 -13.30 6.26 -0.70
C ARG A 148 -11.88 6.06 -0.19
N PHE A 149 -11.31 7.11 0.37
CA PHE A 149 -9.98 7.08 0.95
C PHE A 149 -9.99 6.35 2.30
N LEU A 150 -9.12 5.36 2.46
CA LEU A 150 -9.01 4.58 3.69
C LEU A 150 -7.85 5.07 4.57
N GLY A 151 -6.70 5.36 3.96
CA GLY A 151 -5.51 5.73 4.70
C GLY A 151 -4.24 5.64 3.87
N PHE A 152 -3.10 5.84 4.54
CA PHE A 152 -1.78 5.60 3.97
C PHE A 152 -0.94 4.74 4.92
N MET A 153 0.04 4.05 4.35
CA MET A 153 1.05 3.31 5.09
C MET A 153 2.42 3.84 4.68
N ALA A 154 3.26 4.10 5.67
CA ALA A 154 4.66 4.45 5.46
C ALA A 154 5.54 3.23 5.71
N MET A 155 6.55 3.05 4.88
CA MET A 155 7.52 1.98 4.99
C MET A 155 8.92 2.58 4.95
N ILE A 156 9.74 2.16 5.89
CA ILE A 156 11.17 2.45 5.92
C ILE A 156 11.94 1.17 5.63
N ASP A 157 13.06 1.26 4.93
CA ASP A 157 14.03 0.16 4.91
C ASP A 157 14.86 0.25 6.20
N PRO A 158 14.63 -0.64 7.18
CA PRO A 158 15.31 -0.54 8.45
C PRO A 158 16.80 -0.80 8.27
N PRO A 159 17.69 -0.02 8.91
CA PRO A 159 19.12 -0.30 8.88
C PRO A 159 19.40 -1.71 9.41
N ARG A 160 20.32 -2.43 8.78
CA ARG A 160 20.65 -3.81 9.17
C ARG A 160 21.04 -3.90 10.64
N PRO A 161 20.60 -4.95 11.36
CA PRO A 161 20.97 -5.14 12.77
C PRO A 161 22.49 -5.23 12.89
N GLY A 162 23.07 -4.41 13.77
CA GLY A 162 24.52 -4.29 13.98
C GLY A 162 25.17 -3.07 13.33
N VAL A 163 24.58 -2.50 12.27
CA VAL A 163 25.11 -1.27 11.64
C VAL A 163 25.18 -0.10 12.62
N PRO A 164 24.14 0.19 13.45
CA PRO A 164 24.22 1.28 14.42
C PRO A 164 25.33 1.07 15.46
N GLN A 165 25.62 -0.18 15.83
CA GLN A 165 26.66 -0.50 16.80
C GLN A 165 28.06 -0.35 16.17
N ALA A 166 28.24 -0.82 14.94
CA ALA A 166 29.49 -0.68 14.21
C ALA A 166 29.84 0.79 13.95
N VAL A 167 28.86 1.62 13.55
CA VAL A 167 29.05 3.07 13.36
C VAL A 167 29.49 3.74 14.66
N ARG A 168 28.84 3.42 15.79
CA ARG A 168 29.24 3.96 17.10
C ARG A 168 30.66 3.55 17.50
N LEU A 169 31.04 2.30 17.23
CA LEU A 169 32.40 1.81 17.53
C LEU A 169 33.45 2.56 16.71
N CYS A 170 33.23 2.71 15.40
CA CYS A 170 34.13 3.48 14.53
C CYS A 170 34.24 4.95 14.97
N GLN A 171 33.11 5.58 15.30
CA GLN A 171 33.11 6.96 15.81
C GLN A 171 33.85 7.07 17.15
N SER A 172 33.71 6.10 18.06
CA SER A 172 34.45 6.09 19.33
C SER A 172 35.96 5.90 19.15
N ALA A 173 36.38 5.30 18.03
CA ALA A 173 37.78 5.15 17.64
C ALA A 173 38.33 6.37 16.87
N GLY A 174 37.56 7.45 16.73
CA GLY A 174 37.97 8.66 16.01
C GLY A 174 37.87 8.53 14.48
N ILE A 175 37.21 7.49 13.96
CA ILE A 175 37.00 7.29 12.53
C ILE A 175 35.73 8.03 12.10
N THR A 176 35.88 8.97 11.16
CA THR A 176 34.75 9.66 10.53
C THR A 176 34.03 8.72 9.58
N VAL A 177 32.80 8.35 9.93
CA VAL A 177 31.92 7.56 9.07
C VAL A 177 31.16 8.50 8.14
N ILE A 178 31.39 8.37 6.83
CA ILE A 178 30.66 9.11 5.80
C ILE A 178 29.63 8.16 5.18
N LEU A 179 28.36 8.58 5.17
CA LEU A 179 27.31 7.88 4.44
C LEU A 179 27.32 8.39 3.00
N ASP A 180 27.73 7.55 2.05
CA ASP A 180 27.51 7.82 0.63
C ASP A 180 26.09 7.39 0.26
N SER A 181 25.23 8.37 -0.04
CA SER A 181 23.84 8.15 -0.45
C SER A 181 23.63 8.32 -1.96
N SER A 182 24.67 8.16 -2.78
CA SER A 182 24.67 8.30 -4.24
C SER A 182 23.68 7.40 -5.01
N MET A 183 22.87 6.58 -4.33
CA MET A 183 21.74 5.84 -4.93
C MET A 183 20.38 6.56 -4.90
N ARG A 184 20.28 7.81 -4.40
CA ARG A 184 18.99 8.54 -4.40
C ARG A 184 18.57 9.08 -5.78
N ASP A 185 19.50 9.28 -6.71
CA ASP A 185 19.24 9.97 -7.99
C ASP A 185 19.24 9.04 -9.22
N CYS A 186 19.15 7.72 -9.05
CA CYS A 186 19.12 6.74 -10.15
C CYS A 186 17.73 6.13 -10.46
N LEU A 187 16.62 6.79 -10.11
CA LEU A 187 15.26 6.39 -10.49
C LEU A 187 14.47 7.51 -11.18
#